data_AF-A0A9D7F4V8-F1
#
_entry.id   AF-A0A9D7F4V8-F1
#
_cell.length_a   1.000
_cell.length_b   1.000
_cell.length_c   1.000
_cell.angle_alpha   90.00
_cell.angle_beta   90.00
_cell.angle_gamma   90.00
#
_symmetry.space_group_name_H-M   'P 1'
#
loop_
_entity.id
_entity.type
_entity.pdbx_description
1 polymer ?
#
loop_
_entity_poly.entity_id
_entity_poly.type
_entity_poly.pdbx_seq_one_letter_code
_entity_poly.pdbx_strand_id
1 'polypeptide(L)'
;MPRIALLLALALSLVQCTTKETIYQIDHENVVIPDNEPPPYSGVTTLQIRTYVNKIYIDLLGREPLELELDAATTILRDGELKEEVRESVVRNILEEDEYYQRFWEIYSGSVLNGITRQEIADELATLEFVYDLAIQNGDLALAQFLVPEIAKMDDLYNALPDYQSGAIDTRVFLSRMAYNSIYDQINMGSFNFVLACFENFFKRAPTATEEAAGISMVDGFPAQLLFKDGNSKNDFLDIFTQAPEFNQGLVFDIYGQLLARKPTSPEMGLATIDLHTGKDYQDIQVQVAITDEYAGF
;
A
#
# COMPACT_ATOMS: atom_id res chain seq x y z
N MET A 1 44.73 55.10 -26.92
CA MET A 1 44.62 54.21 -25.74
C MET A 1 43.43 53.21 -25.76
N PRO A 2 42.86 52.72 -26.89
CA PRO A 2 41.81 51.67 -26.84
C PRO A 2 42.31 50.26 -27.18
N ARG A 3 43.52 50.11 -27.74
CA ARG A 3 44.03 48.82 -28.24
C ARG A 3 44.61 47.89 -27.16
N ILE A 4 44.97 48.42 -26.00
CA ILE A 4 45.51 47.61 -24.88
C ILE A 4 44.37 46.99 -24.06
N ALA A 5 43.23 47.67 -23.93
CA ALA A 5 42.05 47.15 -23.24
C ALA A 5 41.41 45.95 -23.98
N LEU A 6 41.44 45.95 -25.31
CA LEU A 6 40.89 44.84 -26.11
C LEU A 6 41.75 43.57 -26.02
N LEU A 7 43.08 43.72 -25.90
CA LEU A 7 44.01 42.60 -25.72
C LEU A 7 43.93 42.01 -24.31
N LEU A 8 43.67 42.81 -23.28
CA LEU A 8 43.45 42.31 -21.91
C LEU A 8 42.10 41.57 -21.77
N ALA A 9 41.04 42.06 -22.42
CA ALA A 9 39.74 41.40 -22.40
C ALA A 9 39.75 40.04 -23.12
N LEU A 10 40.56 39.90 -24.18
CA LEU A 10 40.74 38.61 -24.88
C LEU A 10 41.53 37.61 -24.02
N ALA A 11 42.55 38.08 -23.28
CA ALA A 11 43.39 37.23 -22.43
C ALA A 11 42.66 36.72 -21.17
N LEU A 12 41.68 37.45 -20.66
CA LEU A 12 40.86 37.05 -19.49
C LEU A 12 39.71 36.09 -19.82
N SER A 13 39.38 35.88 -21.10
CA SER A 13 38.34 34.93 -21.53
C SER A 13 38.81 33.47 -21.63
N LEU A 14 40.12 33.22 -21.50
CA LEU A 14 40.73 31.90 -21.72
C LEU A 14 41.01 31.11 -20.43
N VAL A 15 40.61 31.61 -19.26
CA VAL A 15 40.73 30.91 -17.99
C VAL A 15 39.34 30.60 -17.42
N GLN A 16 38.55 29.84 -18.17
CA GLN A 16 37.49 29.04 -17.56
C GLN A 16 38.13 27.73 -17.09
N CYS A 17 38.36 27.64 -15.79
CA CYS A 17 38.72 26.39 -15.14
C CYS A 17 37.47 25.51 -15.11
N THR A 18 37.28 24.67 -16.14
CA THR A 18 36.28 23.61 -16.08
C THR A 18 36.86 22.52 -15.17
N THR A 19 36.49 22.55 -13.89
CA THR A 19 36.60 21.35 -13.04
C THR A 19 35.82 20.25 -13.76
N LYS A 20 36.54 19.25 -14.27
CA LYS A 20 35.92 18.04 -14.80
C LYS A 20 35.23 17.36 -13.62
N GLU A 21 33.91 17.48 -13.52
CA GLU A 21 33.11 16.57 -12.69
C GLU A 21 33.26 15.19 -13.31
N THR A 22 33.95 14.31 -12.60
CA THR A 22 33.93 12.88 -12.90
C THR A 22 32.54 12.38 -12.51
N ILE A 23 31.63 12.33 -13.47
CA ILE A 23 30.34 11.67 -13.31
C ILE A 23 30.65 10.17 -13.23
N TYR A 24 30.52 9.59 -12.04
CA TYR A 24 30.48 8.14 -11.90
C TYR A 24 29.12 7.67 -12.40
N GLN A 25 29.07 7.26 -13.66
CA GLN A 25 27.93 6.52 -14.19
C GLN A 25 28.04 5.10 -13.61
N ILE A 26 27.22 4.81 -12.60
CA ILE A 26 27.08 3.44 -12.09
C ILE A 26 26.18 2.73 -13.10
N ASP A 27 26.80 2.09 -14.08
CA ASP A 27 26.10 1.17 -14.97
C ASP A 27 25.76 -0.09 -14.18
N HIS A 28 24.51 -0.18 -13.72
CA HIS A 28 23.94 -1.43 -13.25
C HIS A 28 23.62 -2.28 -14.48
N GLU A 29 24.57 -3.09 -14.93
CA GLU A 29 24.26 -4.16 -15.87
C GLU A 29 23.34 -5.15 -15.15
N ASN A 30 22.07 -5.21 -15.56
CA ASN A 30 21.20 -6.34 -15.25
C ASN A 30 21.78 -7.56 -15.95
N VAL A 31 22.70 -8.26 -15.28
CA VAL A 31 23.19 -9.55 -15.70
C VAL A 31 22.05 -10.55 -15.49
N VAL A 32 21.17 -10.64 -16.48
CA VAL A 32 20.27 -11.78 -16.62
C VAL A 32 21.14 -12.95 -17.04
N ILE A 33 21.41 -13.87 -16.12
CA ILE A 33 22.07 -15.14 -16.43
C ILE A 33 21.01 -15.99 -17.14
N PRO A 34 21.13 -16.21 -18.46
CA PRO A 34 20.24 -17.15 -19.15
C PRO A 34 20.51 -18.54 -18.56
N ASP A 35 19.48 -19.33 -18.35
CA ASP A 35 19.57 -20.69 -17.81
C ASP A 35 20.06 -20.79 -16.35
N ASN A 36 19.62 -19.87 -15.48
CA ASN A 36 19.73 -20.07 -14.03
C ASN A 36 18.77 -21.18 -13.59
N GLU A 37 19.24 -22.42 -13.63
CA GLU A 37 18.50 -23.55 -13.07
C GLU A 37 18.35 -23.39 -11.56
N PRO A 38 17.13 -23.45 -11.01
CA PRO A 38 16.92 -23.42 -9.56
C PRO A 38 17.78 -24.48 -8.87
N PRO A 39 18.30 -24.20 -7.66
CA PRO A 39 19.01 -25.22 -6.90
C PRO A 39 18.12 -26.46 -6.73
N PRO A 40 18.67 -27.68 -6.85
CA PRO A 40 17.85 -28.89 -6.78
C PRO A 40 17.23 -29.04 -5.39
N TYR A 41 15.90 -28.94 -5.32
CA TYR A 41 15.13 -29.09 -4.07
C TYR A 41 15.07 -30.53 -3.53
N SER A 42 15.89 -31.45 -4.05
CA SER A 42 16.01 -32.85 -3.60
C SER A 42 16.30 -33.04 -2.11
N GLY A 43 16.81 -32.01 -1.43
CA GLY A 43 17.07 -31.99 0.02
C GLY A 43 15.92 -31.47 0.87
N VAL A 44 14.87 -30.90 0.27
CA VAL A 44 13.73 -30.35 1.00
C VAL A 44 12.81 -31.49 1.45
N THR A 45 12.67 -31.64 2.77
CA THR A 45 11.84 -32.67 3.37
C THR A 45 10.35 -32.34 3.22
N THR A 46 9.49 -33.35 3.20
CA THR A 46 8.02 -33.14 3.25
C THR A 46 7.60 -32.32 4.47
N LEU A 47 8.33 -32.43 5.59
CA LEU A 47 8.07 -31.62 6.78
C LEU A 47 8.31 -30.12 6.50
N GLN A 48 9.39 -29.77 5.79
CA GLN A 48 9.66 -28.37 5.41
C GLN A 48 8.58 -27.82 4.47
N ILE A 49 8.11 -28.62 3.51
CA ILE A 49 7.00 -28.24 2.63
C ILE A 49 5.72 -27.99 3.43
N ARG A 50 5.38 -28.86 4.40
CA ARG A 50 4.23 -28.65 5.29
C ARG A 50 4.36 -27.39 6.12
N THR A 51 5.55 -27.10 6.65
CA THR A 51 5.81 -25.85 7.38
C THR A 51 5.60 -24.63 6.50
N TYR A 52 6.08 -24.67 5.26
CA TYR A 52 5.85 -23.61 4.27
C TYR A 52 4.36 -23.40 4.00
N VAL A 53 3.61 -24.47 3.73
CA VAL A 53 2.14 -24.39 3.52
C VAL A 53 1.43 -23.81 4.75
N ASN A 54 1.74 -24.32 5.96
CA ASN A 54 1.17 -23.78 7.20
C ASN A 54 1.42 -22.28 7.34
N LYS A 55 2.66 -21.84 7.06
CA LYS A 55 3.04 -20.44 7.15
C LYS A 55 2.23 -19.57 6.19
N ILE A 56 2.07 -19.98 4.92
CA ILE A 56 1.29 -19.23 3.93
C ILE A 56 -0.16 -19.08 4.38
N TYR A 57 -0.80 -20.15 4.85
CA TYR A 57 -2.19 -20.09 5.32
C TYR A 57 -2.34 -19.16 6.54
N ILE A 58 -1.41 -19.22 7.49
CA ILE A 58 -1.43 -18.35 8.66
C ILE A 58 -1.24 -16.88 8.25
N ASP A 59 -0.26 -16.60 7.39
CA ASP A 59 0.07 -15.23 7.02
C ASP A 59 -1.01 -14.61 6.12
N LEU A 60 -1.58 -15.36 5.18
CA LEU A 60 -2.54 -14.88 4.20
C LEU A 60 -4.01 -14.98 4.64
N LEU A 61 -4.39 -16.02 5.39
CA LEU A 61 -5.77 -16.25 5.83
C LEU A 61 -5.98 -16.03 7.33
N GLY A 62 -4.91 -15.91 8.12
CA GLY A 62 -5.01 -15.75 9.58
C GLY A 62 -5.37 -17.02 10.34
N ARG A 63 -5.32 -18.20 9.70
CA ARG A 63 -5.65 -19.50 10.30
C ARG A 63 -4.69 -20.60 9.84
N GLU A 64 -4.63 -21.69 10.60
CA GLU A 64 -3.98 -22.92 10.12
C GLU A 64 -4.80 -23.55 8.99
N PRO A 65 -4.15 -24.23 8.03
CA PRO A 65 -4.86 -25.01 7.01
C PRO A 65 -5.59 -26.18 7.65
N LEU A 66 -6.73 -26.54 7.07
CA LEU A 66 -7.40 -27.80 7.35
C LEU A 66 -6.53 -28.97 6.88
N GLU A 67 -6.72 -30.16 7.46
CA GLU A 67 -5.91 -31.34 7.12
C GLU A 67 -5.90 -31.65 5.62
N LEU A 68 -7.07 -31.53 4.96
CA LEU A 68 -7.20 -31.74 3.52
C LEU A 68 -6.49 -30.65 2.69
N GLU A 69 -6.57 -29.39 3.11
CA GLU A 69 -5.89 -28.26 2.46
C GLU A 69 -4.37 -28.45 2.53
N LEU A 70 -3.87 -28.77 3.73
CA LEU A 70 -2.45 -29.00 3.99
C LEU A 70 -1.92 -30.18 3.17
N ASP A 71 -2.62 -31.30 3.13
CA ASP A 71 -2.22 -32.49 2.39
C ASP A 71 -2.26 -32.27 0.87
N ALA A 72 -3.28 -31.58 0.37
CA ALA A 72 -3.42 -31.25 -1.05
C ALA A 72 -2.30 -30.31 -1.51
N ALA A 73 -2.11 -29.17 -0.84
CA ALA A 73 -1.07 -28.20 -1.18
C ALA A 73 0.34 -28.81 -1.05
N THR A 74 0.60 -29.59 0.00
CA THR A 74 1.89 -30.29 0.17
C THR A 74 2.15 -31.27 -0.98
N THR A 75 1.13 -32.02 -1.41
CA THR A 75 1.25 -32.97 -2.52
C THR A 75 1.55 -32.27 -3.83
N ILE A 76 0.84 -31.18 -4.14
CA ILE A 76 1.06 -30.37 -5.34
C ILE A 76 2.51 -29.84 -5.36
N LEU A 77 2.97 -29.25 -4.26
CA LEU A 77 4.31 -28.70 -4.13
C LEU A 77 5.42 -29.76 -4.26
N ARG A 78 5.22 -30.93 -3.63
CA ARG A 78 6.16 -32.05 -3.70
C ARG A 78 6.25 -32.63 -5.10
N ASP A 79 5.11 -32.95 -5.70
CA ASP A 79 5.05 -33.63 -7.01
C ASP A 79 5.45 -32.67 -8.15
N GLY A 80 5.24 -31.37 -7.94
CA GLY A 80 5.73 -30.30 -8.81
C GLY A 80 7.18 -29.86 -8.53
N GLU A 81 7.90 -30.57 -7.67
CA GLU A 81 9.32 -30.35 -7.35
C GLU A 81 9.66 -28.91 -6.90
N LEU A 82 8.70 -28.24 -6.24
CA LEU A 82 8.83 -26.86 -5.76
C LEU A 82 9.20 -25.84 -6.85
N LYS A 83 8.85 -26.10 -8.11
CA LYS A 83 9.02 -25.12 -9.19
C LYS A 83 8.30 -23.82 -8.87
N GLU A 84 8.85 -22.72 -9.37
CA GLU A 84 8.33 -21.37 -9.11
C GLU A 84 6.86 -21.27 -9.53
N GLU A 85 6.50 -21.80 -10.70
CA GLU A 85 5.14 -21.76 -11.23
C GLU A 85 4.16 -22.59 -10.38
N VAL A 86 4.65 -23.67 -9.75
CA VAL A 86 3.85 -24.53 -8.86
C VAL A 86 3.61 -23.82 -7.53
N ARG A 87 4.62 -23.16 -6.97
CA ARG A 87 4.49 -22.32 -5.77
C ARG A 87 3.53 -21.16 -6.02
N GLU A 88 3.70 -20.45 -7.12
CA GLU A 88 2.82 -19.36 -7.53
C GLU A 88 1.37 -19.83 -7.63
N SER A 89 1.11 -20.97 -8.30
CA SER A 89 -0.25 -21.51 -8.41
C SER A 89 -0.86 -21.83 -7.05
N VAL A 90 -0.11 -22.41 -6.12
CA VAL A 90 -0.61 -22.70 -4.77
C VAL A 90 -0.94 -21.42 -4.00
N VAL A 91 -0.06 -20.43 -4.04
CA VAL A 91 -0.30 -19.14 -3.36
C VAL A 91 -1.50 -18.41 -3.96
N ARG A 92 -1.62 -18.37 -5.29
CA ARG A 92 -2.75 -17.73 -5.97
C ARG A 92 -4.09 -18.38 -5.62
N ASN A 93 -4.15 -19.70 -5.55
CA ASN A 93 -5.37 -20.39 -5.11
C ASN A 93 -5.80 -20.00 -3.69
N ILE A 94 -4.85 -19.73 -2.79
CA ILE A 94 -5.15 -19.28 -1.41
C ILE A 94 -5.68 -17.85 -1.41
N LEU A 95 -5.14 -16.98 -2.27
CA LEU A 95 -5.58 -15.58 -2.39
C LEU A 95 -7.00 -15.43 -2.97
N GLU A 96 -7.54 -16.47 -3.59
CA GLU A 96 -8.92 -16.50 -4.10
C GLU A 96 -9.96 -16.80 -2.99
N GLU A 97 -9.54 -17.22 -1.80
CA GLU A 97 -10.46 -17.50 -0.69
C GLU A 97 -11.06 -16.22 -0.09
N ASP A 98 -12.34 -16.27 0.31
CA ASP A 98 -13.02 -15.14 0.98
C ASP A 98 -12.29 -14.73 2.26
N GLU A 99 -11.71 -15.71 2.96
CA GLU A 99 -10.90 -15.55 4.16
C GLU A 99 -9.67 -14.64 3.94
N TYR A 100 -9.09 -14.63 2.74
CA TYR A 100 -7.98 -13.71 2.43
C TYR A 100 -8.43 -12.26 2.56
N TYR A 101 -9.60 -11.92 2.00
CA TYR A 101 -10.14 -10.57 2.03
C TYR A 101 -10.55 -10.16 3.45
N GLN A 102 -11.08 -11.09 4.25
CA GLN A 102 -11.34 -10.85 5.68
C GLN A 102 -10.04 -10.55 6.43
N ARG A 103 -9.00 -11.35 6.21
CA ARG A 103 -7.69 -11.15 6.82
C ARG A 103 -7.09 -9.79 6.42
N PHE A 104 -7.21 -9.43 5.14
CA PHE A 104 -6.78 -8.14 4.62
C PHE A 104 -7.49 -6.98 5.34
N TRP A 105 -8.82 -7.07 5.50
CA TRP A 105 -9.61 -6.11 6.27
C TRP A 105 -9.14 -6.03 7.72
N GLU A 106 -8.94 -7.16 8.40
CA GLU A 106 -8.53 -7.19 9.81
C GLU A 106 -7.17 -6.51 10.03
N ILE A 107 -6.20 -6.75 9.15
CA ILE A 107 -4.87 -6.14 9.22
C ILE A 107 -4.99 -4.61 9.14
N TYR A 108 -5.70 -4.11 8.12
CA TYR A 108 -5.81 -2.66 7.93
C TYR A 108 -6.75 -2.02 8.93
N SER A 109 -7.88 -2.63 9.30
CA SER A 109 -8.75 -2.15 10.38
C SER A 109 -7.98 -2.06 11.69
N GLY A 110 -7.19 -3.07 12.03
CA GLY A 110 -6.31 -3.06 13.21
C GLY A 110 -5.32 -1.91 13.21
N SER A 111 -4.73 -1.60 12.06
CA SER A 111 -3.73 -0.53 11.93
C SER A 111 -4.33 0.88 11.83
N VAL A 112 -5.49 1.05 11.19
CA VAL A 112 -6.01 2.38 10.80
C VAL A 112 -7.31 2.75 11.50
N LEU A 113 -8.09 1.78 11.97
CA LEU A 113 -9.41 1.96 12.58
C LEU A 113 -9.51 1.34 13.99
N ASN A 114 -8.37 1.09 14.66
CA ASN A 114 -8.30 0.45 15.98
C ASN A 114 -9.03 -0.90 16.08
N GLY A 115 -9.09 -1.65 14.97
CA GLY A 115 -9.67 -2.99 14.94
C GLY A 115 -11.19 -3.03 14.96
N ILE A 116 -11.86 -1.96 14.53
CA ILE A 116 -13.32 -1.93 14.45
C ILE A 116 -13.86 -3.06 13.56
N THR A 117 -14.95 -3.67 14.01
CA THR A 117 -15.64 -4.73 13.29
C THR A 117 -16.63 -4.15 12.28
N ARG A 118 -16.96 -4.94 11.25
CA ARG A 118 -18.00 -4.55 10.28
C ARG A 118 -19.38 -4.41 10.91
N GLN A 119 -19.65 -5.13 12.00
CA GLN A 119 -20.91 -4.98 12.74
C GLN A 119 -20.99 -3.61 13.39
N GLU A 120 -19.92 -3.15 14.03
CA GLU A 120 -19.88 -1.81 14.64
C GLU A 120 -20.04 -0.70 13.60
N ILE A 121 -19.45 -0.85 12.41
CA ILE A 121 -19.66 0.08 11.28
C ILE A 121 -21.14 0.09 10.86
N ALA A 122 -21.76 -1.08 10.75
CA ALA A 122 -23.18 -1.19 10.39
C ALA A 122 -24.10 -0.56 11.44
N ASP A 123 -23.78 -0.74 12.73
CA ASP A 123 -24.54 -0.15 13.83
C ASP A 123 -24.43 1.38 13.84
N GLU A 124 -23.25 1.93 13.56
CA GLU A 124 -23.03 3.38 13.42
C GLU A 124 -23.78 3.94 12.20
N LEU A 125 -23.70 3.26 11.05
CA LEU A 125 -24.44 3.63 9.84
C LEU A 125 -25.95 3.65 10.09
N ALA A 126 -26.50 2.59 10.71
CA ALA A 126 -27.91 2.52 11.06
C ALA A 126 -28.33 3.64 12.04
N THR A 127 -27.44 4.03 12.95
CA THR A 127 -27.67 5.15 13.86
C THR A 127 -27.75 6.47 13.09
N LEU A 128 -26.85 6.72 12.14
CA LEU A 128 -26.87 7.93 11.30
C LEU A 128 -28.14 8.00 10.45
N GLU A 129 -28.55 6.89 9.83
CA GLU A 129 -29.78 6.79 9.04
C GLU A 129 -31.03 7.06 9.89
N PHE A 130 -31.09 6.50 11.10
CA PHE A 130 -32.19 6.76 12.02
C PHE A 130 -32.29 8.25 12.41
N VAL A 131 -31.16 8.90 12.69
CA VAL A 131 -31.13 10.34 13.03
C VAL A 131 -31.54 11.18 11.81
N TYR A 132 -31.13 10.79 10.60
CA TYR A 132 -31.56 11.43 9.37
C TYR A 132 -33.09 11.37 9.20
N ASP A 133 -33.69 10.18 9.36
CA ASP A 133 -35.14 10.01 9.25
C ASP A 133 -35.91 10.84 10.28
N LEU A 134 -35.40 10.89 11.51
CA LEU A 134 -35.97 11.73 12.57
C LEU A 134 -35.88 13.22 12.22
N ALA A 135 -34.75 13.67 11.65
CA ALA A 135 -34.57 15.05 11.22
C ALA A 135 -35.58 15.43 10.12
N ILE A 136 -35.78 14.55 9.13
CA ILE A 136 -36.78 14.74 8.07
C ILE A 136 -38.20 14.80 8.66
N GLN A 137 -38.57 13.89 9.56
CA GLN A 137 -39.89 13.86 10.19
C GLN A 137 -40.19 15.12 11.01
N ASN A 138 -39.16 15.66 11.68
CA ASN A 138 -39.26 16.89 12.47
C ASN A 138 -39.15 18.18 11.62
N GLY A 139 -38.85 18.06 10.33
CA GLY A 139 -38.66 19.19 9.42
C GLY A 139 -37.33 19.92 9.58
N ASP A 140 -36.33 19.32 10.24
CA ASP A 140 -34.98 19.87 10.36
C ASP A 140 -34.14 19.49 9.13
N LEU A 141 -34.34 20.24 8.05
CA LEU A 141 -33.64 20.01 6.78
C LEU A 141 -32.14 20.34 6.87
N ALA A 142 -31.72 21.17 7.82
CA ALA A 142 -30.31 21.53 7.97
C ALA A 142 -29.50 20.36 8.53
N LEU A 143 -30.00 19.72 9.59
CA LEU A 143 -29.40 18.51 10.13
C LEU A 143 -29.43 17.36 9.11
N ALA A 144 -30.57 17.16 8.43
CA ALA A 144 -30.66 16.12 7.41
C ALA A 144 -29.61 16.29 6.31
N GLN A 145 -29.40 17.52 5.82
CA GLN A 145 -28.39 17.81 4.79
C GLN A 145 -26.95 17.60 5.28
N PHE A 146 -26.69 17.83 6.57
CA PHE A 146 -25.38 17.58 7.17
C PHE A 146 -25.08 16.07 7.28
N LEU A 147 -26.09 15.23 7.53
CA LEU A 147 -25.91 13.78 7.71
C LEU A 147 -25.68 13.03 6.40
N VAL A 148 -26.21 13.50 5.27
CA VAL A 148 -26.05 12.84 3.96
C VAL A 148 -24.59 12.48 3.61
N PRO A 149 -23.62 13.42 3.66
CA PRO A 149 -22.23 13.08 3.37
C PRO A 149 -21.60 12.15 4.41
N GLU A 150 -22.02 12.19 5.67
CA GLU A 150 -21.50 11.28 6.71
C GLU A 150 -22.01 9.86 6.52
N ILE A 151 -23.29 9.70 6.15
CA ILE A 151 -23.87 8.40 5.76
C ILE A 151 -23.13 7.85 4.55
N ALA A 152 -22.90 8.66 3.51
CA ALA A 152 -22.19 8.22 2.31
C ALA A 152 -20.78 7.70 2.60
N LYS A 153 -20.01 8.39 3.46
CA LYS A 153 -18.67 7.93 3.88
C LYS A 153 -18.72 6.59 4.62
N MET A 154 -19.69 6.44 5.52
CA MET A 154 -19.85 5.21 6.30
C MET A 154 -20.32 4.04 5.43
N ASP A 155 -21.18 4.29 4.45
CA ASP A 155 -21.60 3.31 3.46
C ASP A 155 -20.42 2.88 2.57
N ASP A 156 -19.61 3.84 2.08
CA ASP A 156 -18.37 3.54 1.35
C ASP A 156 -17.41 2.66 2.17
N LEU A 157 -17.23 2.96 3.46
CA LEU A 157 -16.42 2.13 4.37
C LEU A 157 -17.02 0.73 4.54
N TYR A 158 -18.33 0.62 4.76
CA TYR A 158 -19.02 -0.67 4.93
C TYR A 158 -18.90 -1.57 3.69
N ASN A 159 -18.98 -0.95 2.51
CA ASN A 159 -18.92 -1.61 1.21
C ASN A 159 -17.49 -1.79 0.66
N ALA A 160 -16.46 -1.23 1.30
CA ALA A 160 -15.08 -1.35 0.85
C ALA A 160 -14.62 -2.83 0.71
N LEU A 161 -14.96 -3.69 1.67
CA LEU A 161 -14.61 -5.11 1.61
C LEU A 161 -15.27 -5.87 0.45
N PRO A 162 -16.62 -5.90 0.31
CA PRO A 162 -17.25 -6.61 -0.80
C PRO A 162 -16.88 -6.01 -2.18
N ASP A 163 -16.66 -4.70 -2.27
CA ASP A 163 -16.22 -4.06 -3.52
C ASP A 163 -14.79 -4.49 -3.87
N TYR A 164 -13.90 -4.63 -2.88
CA TYR A 164 -12.53 -5.10 -3.12
C TYR A 164 -12.49 -6.58 -3.50
N GLN A 165 -13.28 -7.41 -2.81
CA GLN A 165 -13.40 -8.85 -3.10
C GLN A 165 -13.94 -9.12 -4.51
N SER A 166 -14.89 -8.30 -4.98
CA SER A 166 -15.43 -8.40 -6.35
C SER A 166 -14.54 -7.78 -7.43
N GLY A 167 -13.45 -7.12 -7.04
CA GLY A 167 -12.57 -6.39 -7.95
C GLY A 167 -13.19 -5.09 -8.50
N ALA A 168 -14.25 -4.57 -7.88
CA ALA A 168 -14.87 -3.30 -8.27
C ALA A 168 -14.01 -2.09 -7.91
N ILE A 169 -13.19 -2.22 -6.85
CA ILE A 169 -12.21 -1.22 -6.43
C ILE A 169 -10.83 -1.86 -6.29
N ASP A 170 -9.79 -1.05 -6.46
CA ASP A 170 -8.40 -1.46 -6.21
C ASP A 170 -7.98 -1.23 -4.75
N THR A 171 -6.76 -1.67 -4.40
CA THR A 171 -6.19 -1.49 -3.07
C THR A 171 -6.10 -0.01 -2.64
N ARG A 172 -5.92 0.92 -3.60
CA ARG A 172 -5.79 2.35 -3.29
C ARG A 172 -7.13 2.92 -2.85
N VAL A 173 -8.20 2.62 -3.59
CA VAL A 173 -9.56 3.03 -3.27
C VAL A 173 -10.03 2.36 -1.98
N PHE A 174 -9.72 1.08 -1.77
CA PHE A 174 -10.02 0.39 -0.51
C PHE A 174 -9.41 1.13 0.69
N LEU A 175 -8.11 1.41 0.65
CA LEU A 175 -7.42 2.10 1.75
C LEU A 175 -7.81 3.58 1.87
N SER A 176 -8.21 4.23 0.77
CA SER A 176 -8.78 5.57 0.80
C SER A 176 -10.10 5.59 1.60
N ARG A 177 -11.00 4.62 1.36
CA ARG A 177 -12.25 4.48 2.13
C ARG A 177 -12.01 4.17 3.61
N MET A 178 -10.97 3.39 3.91
CA MET A 178 -10.53 3.14 5.30
C MET A 178 -10.07 4.41 6.02
N ALA A 179 -9.54 5.41 5.29
CA ALA A 179 -9.15 6.71 5.86
C ALA A 179 -10.23 7.79 5.76
N TYR A 180 -11.19 7.67 4.83
CA TYR A 180 -12.22 8.68 4.56
C TYR A 180 -13.56 8.37 5.23
N ASN A 181 -13.59 8.41 6.57
CA ASN A 181 -14.80 8.15 7.33
C ASN A 181 -14.77 8.82 8.71
N SER A 182 -15.94 8.87 9.35
CA SER A 182 -16.10 9.53 10.65
C SER A 182 -15.33 8.81 11.77
N ILE A 183 -15.13 7.50 11.70
CA ILE A 183 -14.37 6.72 12.68
C ILE A 183 -12.89 7.10 12.63
N TYR A 184 -12.29 7.14 11.44
CA TYR A 184 -10.90 7.55 11.25
C TYR A 184 -10.69 9.00 11.70
N ASP A 185 -11.66 9.88 11.46
CA ASP A 185 -11.64 11.27 11.92
C ASP A 185 -11.74 11.40 13.45
N GLN A 186 -12.54 10.53 14.11
CA GLN A 186 -12.63 10.48 15.57
C GLN A 186 -11.34 9.95 16.21
N ILE A 187 -10.69 8.97 15.58
CA ILE A 187 -9.40 8.45 16.04
C ILE A 187 -8.32 9.52 15.87
N ASN A 188 -8.29 10.16 14.69
CA ASN A 188 -7.27 11.12 14.28
C ASN A 188 -7.82 12.56 14.31
N MET A 189 -8.28 13.00 15.49
CA MET A 189 -8.99 14.27 15.67
C MET A 189 -8.21 15.48 15.16
N GLY A 190 -8.82 16.23 14.24
CA GLY A 190 -8.27 17.45 13.66
C GLY A 190 -7.35 17.20 12.47
N SER A 191 -7.19 18.20 11.61
CA SER A 191 -6.46 18.09 10.35
C SER A 191 -4.98 17.72 10.52
N PHE A 192 -4.31 18.22 11.57
CA PHE A 192 -2.94 17.84 11.89
C PHE A 192 -2.80 16.32 12.15
N ASN A 193 -3.61 15.77 13.06
CA ASN A 193 -3.52 14.35 13.42
C ASN A 193 -3.94 13.46 12.25
N PHE A 194 -4.97 13.86 11.50
CA PHE A 194 -5.39 13.17 10.28
C PHE A 194 -4.24 13.05 9.27
N VAL A 195 -3.60 14.18 8.94
CA VAL A 195 -2.48 14.20 7.98
C VAL A 195 -1.31 13.36 8.50
N LEU A 196 -0.91 13.55 9.76
CA LEU A 196 0.16 12.77 10.36
C LEU A 196 -0.13 11.28 10.30
N ALA A 197 -1.34 10.86 10.69
CA ALA A 197 -1.76 9.47 10.68
C ALA A 197 -1.76 8.88 9.25
N CYS A 198 -2.20 9.62 8.23
CA CYS A 198 -2.12 9.14 6.85
C CYS A 198 -0.67 8.87 6.43
N PHE A 199 0.26 9.79 6.73
CA PHE A 199 1.68 9.61 6.43
C PHE A 199 2.30 8.41 7.17
N GLU A 200 1.99 8.25 8.45
CA GLU A 200 2.51 7.13 9.25
C GLU A 200 1.89 5.79 8.84
N ASN A 201 0.57 5.74 8.66
CA ASN A 201 -0.17 4.53 8.34
C ASN A 201 0.11 4.04 6.93
N PHE A 202 0.27 4.94 5.95
CA PHE A 202 0.38 4.53 4.56
C PHE A 202 1.78 4.74 4.00
N PHE A 203 2.44 5.88 4.22
CA PHE A 203 3.80 6.11 3.69
C PHE A 203 4.90 5.57 4.61
N LYS A 204 4.55 5.10 5.82
CA LYS A 204 5.48 4.56 6.82
C LYS A 204 6.58 5.55 7.22
N ARG A 205 6.27 6.84 7.18
CA ARG A 205 7.14 7.95 7.58
C ARG A 205 6.33 9.14 8.07
N ALA A 206 6.97 10.05 8.81
CA ALA A 206 6.38 11.35 9.10
C ALA A 206 6.36 12.26 7.85
N PRO A 207 5.42 13.21 7.76
CA PRO A 207 5.45 14.26 6.75
C PRO A 207 6.62 15.21 6.98
N THR A 208 7.10 15.84 5.90
CA THR A 208 7.95 17.02 6.01
C THR A 208 7.11 18.23 6.42
N ALA A 209 7.75 19.28 6.95
CA ALA A 209 7.04 20.50 7.36
C ALA A 209 6.23 21.16 6.22
N THR A 210 6.67 21.00 4.96
CA THR A 210 5.93 21.50 3.79
C THR A 210 4.72 20.63 3.47
N GLU A 211 4.88 19.31 3.48
CA GLU A 211 3.77 18.37 3.27
C GLU A 211 2.72 18.48 4.36
N GLU A 212 3.13 18.63 5.62
CA GLU A 212 2.23 18.79 6.76
C GLU A 212 1.40 20.07 6.62
N ALA A 213 2.06 21.22 6.39
CA ALA A 213 1.36 22.50 6.24
C ALA A 213 0.40 22.50 5.04
N ALA A 214 0.83 21.93 3.91
CA ALA A 214 -0.02 21.81 2.72
C ALA A 214 -1.19 20.84 2.94
N GLY A 215 -0.94 19.69 3.58
CA GLY A 215 -1.96 18.70 3.90
C GLY A 215 -3.02 19.24 4.84
N ILE A 216 -2.62 19.93 5.92
CA ILE A 216 -3.54 20.57 6.87
C ILE A 216 -4.41 21.60 6.16
N SER A 217 -3.79 22.49 5.39
CA SER A 217 -4.50 23.51 4.62
C SER A 217 -5.54 22.89 3.67
N MET A 218 -5.18 21.80 2.98
CA MET A 218 -6.05 21.11 2.04
C MET A 218 -7.23 20.41 2.73
N VAL A 219 -6.96 19.70 3.83
CA VAL A 219 -7.98 19.01 4.64
C VAL A 219 -8.97 20.01 5.25
N ASP A 220 -8.50 21.19 5.64
CA ASP A 220 -9.33 22.29 6.14
C ASP A 220 -10.15 23.00 5.06
N GLY A 221 -10.00 22.61 3.79
CA GLY A 221 -10.78 23.14 2.67
C GLY A 221 -10.15 24.34 1.94
N PHE A 222 -8.89 24.66 2.23
CA PHE A 222 -8.16 25.74 1.57
C PHE A 222 -7.31 25.22 0.42
N PRO A 223 -7.17 25.99 -0.69
CA PRO A 223 -6.28 25.62 -1.78
C PRO A 223 -4.83 25.46 -1.31
N ALA A 224 -4.24 24.30 -1.59
CA ALA A 224 -2.83 24.01 -1.33
C ALA A 224 -2.27 23.07 -2.39
N GLN A 225 -0.94 22.97 -2.43
CA GLN A 225 -0.24 22.04 -3.30
C GLN A 225 0.46 20.97 -2.45
N LEU A 226 0.04 19.72 -2.61
CA LEU A 226 0.61 18.55 -1.95
C LEU A 226 1.22 17.63 -3.01
N LEU A 227 2.47 17.19 -2.82
CA LEU A 227 3.17 16.30 -3.77
C LEU A 227 3.08 16.78 -5.23
N PHE A 228 3.22 18.10 -5.43
CA PHE A 228 3.12 18.78 -6.73
C PHE A 228 1.75 18.70 -7.43
N LYS A 229 0.69 18.33 -6.71
CA LYS A 229 -0.69 18.38 -7.17
C LYS A 229 -1.48 19.38 -6.34
N ASP A 230 -2.31 20.17 -7.03
CA ASP A 230 -3.19 21.13 -6.37
C ASP A 230 -4.47 20.44 -5.89
N GLY A 231 -4.97 20.85 -4.74
CA GLY A 231 -6.23 20.36 -4.16
C GLY A 231 -6.79 21.36 -3.17
N ASN A 232 -8.06 21.20 -2.78
CA ASN A 232 -8.73 22.10 -1.84
C ASN A 232 -9.75 21.41 -0.94
N SER A 233 -9.66 20.09 -0.80
CA SER A 233 -10.56 19.31 0.05
C SER A 233 -9.86 18.09 0.63
N LYS A 234 -10.45 17.50 1.69
CA LYS A 234 -9.99 16.21 2.23
C LYS A 234 -10.03 15.08 1.19
N ASN A 235 -10.97 15.12 0.24
CA ASN A 235 -11.01 14.16 -0.87
C ASN A 235 -9.83 14.33 -1.79
N ASP A 236 -9.54 15.57 -2.22
CA ASP A 236 -8.36 15.83 -3.06
C ASP A 236 -7.08 15.41 -2.35
N PHE A 237 -6.99 15.63 -1.02
CA PHE A 237 -5.86 15.15 -0.23
C PHE A 237 -5.67 13.64 -0.39
N LEU A 238 -6.71 12.83 -0.14
CA LEU A 238 -6.62 11.37 -0.23
C LEU A 238 -6.39 10.89 -1.67
N ASP A 239 -6.99 11.54 -2.66
CA ASP A 239 -6.79 11.20 -4.07
C ASP A 239 -5.34 11.47 -4.51
N ILE A 240 -4.78 12.62 -4.13
CA ILE A 240 -3.37 12.96 -4.38
C ILE A 240 -2.46 11.96 -3.67
N PHE A 241 -2.79 11.66 -2.41
CA PHE A 241 -1.98 10.88 -1.50
C PHE A 241 -1.91 9.40 -1.91
N THR A 242 -3.03 8.77 -2.23
CA THR A 242 -3.09 7.35 -2.65
C THR A 242 -2.59 7.11 -4.08
N GLN A 243 -2.55 8.16 -4.91
CA GLN A 243 -1.94 8.09 -6.25
C GLN A 243 -0.43 8.24 -6.24
N ALA A 244 0.17 8.72 -5.15
CA ALA A 244 1.60 8.97 -5.05
C ALA A 244 2.42 7.67 -5.12
N PRO A 245 3.62 7.67 -5.75
CA PRO A 245 4.51 6.51 -5.73
C PRO A 245 4.90 6.04 -4.33
N GLU A 246 5.00 6.98 -3.38
CA GLU A 246 5.26 6.72 -1.97
C GLU A 246 4.17 5.87 -1.31
N PHE A 247 2.93 5.94 -1.80
CA PHE A 247 1.85 5.06 -1.35
C PHE A 247 2.17 3.60 -1.67
N ASN A 248 2.60 3.34 -2.91
CA ASN A 248 3.01 2.01 -3.34
C ASN A 248 4.21 1.50 -2.54
N GLN A 249 5.20 2.35 -2.25
CA GLN A 249 6.31 1.98 -1.36
C GLN A 249 5.82 1.55 0.02
N GLY A 250 4.84 2.28 0.55
CA GLY A 250 4.14 1.95 1.79
C GLY A 250 3.55 0.54 1.81
N LEU A 251 2.84 0.16 0.73
CA LEU A 251 2.30 -1.18 0.56
C LEU A 251 3.40 -2.24 0.54
N VAL A 252 4.53 -1.96 -0.12
CA VAL A 252 5.69 -2.89 -0.12
C VAL A 252 6.24 -3.07 1.29
N PHE A 253 6.35 -2.01 2.10
CA PHE A 253 6.75 -2.15 3.50
C PHE A 253 5.80 -3.05 4.29
N ASP A 254 4.49 -2.94 4.05
CA ASP A 254 3.50 -3.79 4.71
C ASP A 254 3.65 -5.26 4.33
N ILE A 255 3.80 -5.56 3.04
CA ILE A 255 3.96 -6.93 2.55
C ILE A 255 5.20 -7.58 3.14
N TYR A 256 6.34 -6.89 3.11
CA TYR A 256 7.59 -7.41 3.67
C TYR A 256 7.54 -7.52 5.20
N GLY A 257 6.88 -6.56 5.87
CA GLY A 257 6.65 -6.60 7.30
C GLY A 257 5.78 -7.79 7.72
N GLN A 258 4.73 -8.09 6.94
CA GLN A 258 3.82 -9.21 7.18
C GLN A 258 4.48 -10.56 6.91
N LEU A 259 5.08 -10.75 5.72
CA LEU A 259 5.53 -12.06 5.26
C LEU A 259 6.95 -12.44 5.73
N LEU A 260 7.82 -11.44 5.90
CA LEU A 260 9.24 -11.65 6.23
C LEU A 260 9.64 -11.05 7.58
N ALA A 261 8.73 -10.34 8.28
CA ALA A 261 9.01 -9.67 9.55
C ALA A 261 10.23 -8.71 9.50
N ARG A 262 10.50 -8.14 8.32
CA ARG A 262 11.60 -7.19 8.09
C ARG A 262 11.20 -6.12 7.08
N LYS A 263 12.01 -5.07 6.99
CA LYS A 263 11.89 -4.08 5.92
C LYS A 263 12.46 -4.64 4.61
N PRO A 264 11.92 -4.23 3.44
CA PRO A 264 12.53 -4.52 2.16
C PRO A 264 13.90 -3.86 2.05
N THR A 265 14.80 -4.50 1.32
CA THR A 265 16.07 -3.90 0.87
C THR A 265 15.79 -2.87 -0.23
N SER A 266 16.76 -1.99 -0.52
CA SER A 266 16.57 -0.96 -1.56
C SER A 266 16.20 -1.52 -2.95
N PRO A 267 16.81 -2.64 -3.42
CA PRO A 267 16.40 -3.25 -4.69
C PRO A 267 14.98 -3.83 -4.66
N GLU A 268 14.63 -4.56 -3.60
CA GLU A 268 13.29 -5.14 -3.39
C GLU A 268 12.22 -4.05 -3.39
N MET A 269 12.46 -2.98 -2.62
CA MET A 269 11.56 -1.83 -2.54
C MET A 269 11.40 -1.16 -3.90
N GLY A 270 12.52 -0.91 -4.61
CA GLY A 270 12.50 -0.25 -5.91
C GLY A 270 11.72 -1.05 -6.95
N LEU A 271 12.00 -2.35 -7.09
CA LEU A 271 11.35 -3.22 -8.07
C LEU A 271 9.86 -3.41 -7.76
N ALA A 272 9.50 -3.74 -6.53
CA ALA A 272 8.10 -3.97 -6.16
C ALA A 272 7.25 -2.70 -6.28
N THR A 273 7.82 -1.52 -5.98
CA THR A 273 7.13 -0.23 -6.16
C THR A 273 6.86 0.06 -7.63
N ILE A 274 7.83 -0.23 -8.52
CA ILE A 274 7.66 -0.07 -9.96
C ILE A 274 6.57 -1.02 -10.46
N ASP A 275 6.60 -2.28 -10.02
CA ASP A 275 5.59 -3.28 -10.37
C ASP A 275 4.17 -2.79 -10.01
N LEU A 276 3.95 -2.32 -8.77
CA LEU A 276 2.68 -1.72 -8.34
C LEU A 276 2.30 -0.43 -9.10
N HIS A 277 3.29 0.31 -9.59
CA HIS A 277 3.04 1.51 -10.38
C HIS A 277 2.64 1.18 -11.82
N THR A 278 3.19 0.09 -12.38
CA THR A 278 2.98 -0.32 -13.78
C THR A 278 1.75 -1.20 -13.99
N GLY A 279 1.03 -1.54 -12.91
CA GLY A 279 -0.28 -2.18 -12.98
C GLY A 279 -0.36 -3.58 -12.38
N LYS A 280 0.63 -4.02 -11.59
CA LYS A 280 0.45 -5.18 -10.71
C LYS A 280 -0.33 -4.79 -9.46
N ASP A 281 -1.10 -5.74 -8.95
CA ASP A 281 -1.91 -5.54 -7.75
C ASP A 281 -1.11 -5.92 -6.49
N TYR A 282 -1.67 -5.59 -5.32
CA TYR A 282 -1.06 -5.90 -4.02
C TYR A 282 -0.78 -7.41 -3.86
N GLN A 283 -1.73 -8.23 -4.30
CA GLN A 283 -1.67 -9.69 -4.32
C GLN A 283 -0.48 -10.20 -5.12
N ASP A 284 -0.15 -9.58 -6.26
CA ASP A 284 0.97 -10.02 -7.09
C ASP A 284 2.31 -9.87 -6.38
N ILE A 285 2.48 -8.78 -5.63
CA ILE A 285 3.69 -8.57 -4.82
C ILE A 285 3.71 -9.55 -3.63
N GLN A 286 2.57 -9.84 -3.01
CA GLN A 286 2.50 -10.88 -1.99
C GLN A 286 2.92 -12.24 -2.53
N VAL A 287 2.46 -12.62 -3.73
CA VAL A 287 2.88 -13.85 -4.42
C VAL A 287 4.39 -13.85 -4.62
N GLN A 288 4.96 -12.78 -5.20
CA GLN A 288 6.40 -12.67 -5.44
C GLN A 288 7.23 -12.91 -4.19
N VAL A 289 6.78 -12.40 -3.03
CA VAL A 289 7.48 -12.59 -1.75
C VAL A 289 7.24 -14.00 -1.19
N ALA A 290 6.01 -14.50 -1.22
CA ALA A 290 5.61 -15.78 -0.64
C ALA A 290 6.20 -17.01 -1.38
N ILE A 291 6.61 -16.87 -2.64
CA ILE A 291 7.25 -17.96 -3.39
C ILE A 291 8.77 -18.03 -3.16
N THR A 292 9.38 -17.03 -2.53
CA THR A 292 10.84 -17.00 -2.32
C THR A 292 11.32 -18.08 -1.35
N ASP A 293 12.56 -18.53 -1.56
CA ASP A 293 13.25 -19.46 -0.65
C ASP A 293 13.45 -18.84 0.75
N GLU A 294 13.66 -17.52 0.83
CA GLU A 294 13.72 -16.80 2.11
C GLU A 294 12.43 -16.94 2.91
N TYR A 295 11.28 -16.73 2.24
CA TYR A 295 10.00 -16.90 2.89
C TYR A 295 9.74 -18.35 3.30
N ALA A 296 10.06 -19.29 2.41
CA ALA A 296 9.82 -20.73 2.60
C ALA A 296 10.74 -21.35 3.68
N GLY A 297 11.93 -20.77 3.88
CA GLY A 297 12.87 -21.18 4.92
C GLY A 297 13.68 -22.43 4.56
N PHE A 298 13.93 -22.69 3.28
CA PHE A 298 14.77 -23.79 2.79
C PHE A 298 15.53 -23.42 1.52
#